data_AF-A0A4P8GKP4-F1
#
_entry.id   AF-A0A4P8GKP4-F1
#
_cell.length_a   1.000
_cell.length_b   1.000
_cell.length_c   1.000
_cell.angle_alpha   90.00
_cell.angle_beta   90.00
_cell.angle_gamma   90.00
#
_symmetry.space_group_name_H-M   'P 1'
#
loop_
_entity.id
_entity.type
_entity.pdbx_description
1 polymer ?
#
loop_
_entity_poly.entity_id
_entity_poly.type
_entity_poly.pdbx_seq_one_letter_code
_entity_poly.pdbx_strand_id
1 'polypeptide(L)'
;FRQNLLGKRVDYSGRSVIVVGPSLKMNQCGLPKKMALELYKPFLMRELVKTEHAANIKIAKRMVEDEDEAVWELIDKVIKNHPVLLNRAPTLHRLSIQAFEPILIEGKAIRLHPLVCSAFNADFDGDQMAVHLVLSPESQMEAKILMLSTNNLLSPSSGKPIAVPSQDMVMGCFYMTKSRKGEKGEGLNFSTKNQMITAYQTGKIDTHALANVRIDGQMIETTPGRLIFSLMLPKEVRDYSKTYGKKQIADLIMMLYKKYGSQKTSELLDKIKEFGYHYSTIAGVTVSVSDLEIPQSKKKLLEEADKAVKLVDEEYRSGKIINEERYRRTVEIWSNVTNKVTNDMMDNLDEFNPVYMMATSGARGSIAQMRQLGGMRGLMADTQGRIIDKPIKANFREGLTVLDYFMSSHGARKGSADTALRTADSGYLTRRLVDISHEVIVNKEDCLAFEVGINVSHLVENGEVIEKLSERIYGRHLAKDLVIADKTIAKYNDLIDDALLAKIEELGISEVMVRSPLTCKLEKGVCRKCYGIDLSNHKPILKGEAVGVIAAQS
;
A
#
# COMPACT_ATOMS: atom_id res chain seq x y z
N PHE A 1 -14.94 7.20 -33.26
CA PHE A 1 -15.00 6.04 -32.34
C PHE A 1 -14.61 6.40 -30.92
N ARG A 2 -13.33 6.68 -30.60
CA ARG A 2 -12.86 6.86 -29.20
C ARG A 2 -13.49 8.02 -28.41
N GLN A 3 -13.57 9.21 -28.97
CA GLN A 3 -14.02 10.40 -28.23
C GLN A 3 -15.54 10.46 -27.98
N ASN A 4 -16.34 9.75 -28.78
CA ASN A 4 -17.81 9.90 -28.77
C ASN A 4 -18.56 8.58 -28.49
N LEU A 5 -17.99 7.42 -28.84
CA LEU A 5 -18.63 6.11 -28.59
C LEU A 5 -18.16 5.51 -27.26
N LEU A 6 -16.85 5.54 -26.98
CA LEU A 6 -16.29 5.06 -25.72
C LEU A 6 -16.23 6.17 -24.66
N GLY A 7 -15.74 7.35 -25.04
CA GLY A 7 -15.86 8.55 -24.21
C GLY A 7 -17.25 9.14 -24.35
N LYS A 8 -17.99 9.24 -23.25
CA LYS A 8 -19.25 9.98 -23.20
C LYS A 8 -19.27 10.87 -21.97
N ARG A 9 -19.80 12.07 -22.13
CA ARG A 9 -20.20 12.88 -20.97
C ARG A 9 -21.48 12.30 -20.42
N VAL A 10 -21.54 12.17 -19.11
CA VAL A 10 -22.66 11.51 -18.42
C VAL A 10 -23.28 12.49 -17.44
N ASP A 11 -24.59 12.58 -17.45
CA ASP A 11 -25.36 13.34 -16.47
C ASP A 11 -25.26 12.70 -15.08
N TYR A 12 -25.79 13.37 -14.05
CA TYR A 12 -25.69 12.90 -12.65
C TYR A 12 -24.25 12.64 -12.19
N SER A 13 -23.35 13.54 -12.61
CA SER A 13 -21.96 13.55 -12.20
C SER A 13 -21.53 14.91 -11.66
N GLY A 14 -20.56 14.90 -10.76
CA GLY A 14 -19.98 16.09 -10.16
C GLY A 14 -18.47 15.94 -9.99
N ARG A 15 -17.76 17.05 -9.76
CA ARG A 15 -16.33 17.03 -9.45
C ARG A 15 -16.02 18.04 -8.35
N SER A 16 -15.18 17.65 -7.40
CA SER A 16 -14.62 18.60 -6.44
C SER A 16 -13.24 18.15 -5.96
N VAL A 17 -12.55 19.07 -5.28
CA VAL A 17 -11.29 18.82 -4.59
C VAL A 17 -11.55 17.85 -3.43
N ILE A 18 -10.60 16.94 -3.21
CA ILE A 18 -10.66 16.01 -2.08
C ILE A 18 -9.91 16.55 -0.87
N VAL A 19 -10.44 16.25 0.32
CA VAL A 19 -9.83 16.53 1.61
C VAL A 19 -9.90 15.29 2.49
N VAL A 20 -9.04 15.24 3.50
CA VAL A 20 -8.96 14.10 4.41
C VAL A 20 -10.22 13.99 5.29
N GLY A 21 -10.81 12.80 5.36
CA GLY A 21 -11.92 12.48 6.26
C GLY A 21 -11.56 11.38 7.26
N PRO A 22 -10.76 11.66 8.30
CA PRO A 22 -10.22 10.63 9.18
C PRO A 22 -11.30 9.93 10.03
N SER A 23 -12.39 10.63 10.34
CA SER A 23 -13.53 10.12 11.11
C SER A 23 -14.52 9.28 10.31
N LEU A 24 -14.37 9.23 8.98
CA LEU A 24 -15.22 8.41 8.12
C LEU A 24 -14.88 6.93 8.33
N LYS A 25 -15.87 6.06 8.11
CA LYS A 25 -15.61 4.62 7.95
C LYS A 25 -15.10 4.32 6.56
N MET A 26 -14.47 3.18 6.39
CA MET A 26 -13.88 2.81 5.10
C MET A 26 -14.89 2.75 3.94
N ASN A 27 -16.14 2.36 4.20
CA ASN A 27 -17.24 2.32 3.23
C ASN A 27 -17.87 3.67 2.91
N GLN A 28 -17.46 4.75 3.59
CA GLN A 28 -18.14 6.04 3.54
C GLN A 28 -17.30 7.11 2.82
N CYS A 29 -17.98 8.06 2.20
CA CYS A 29 -17.37 9.30 1.69
C CYS A 29 -18.20 10.51 2.13
N GLY A 30 -17.54 11.62 2.42
CA GLY A 30 -18.25 12.87 2.71
C GLY A 30 -18.58 13.61 1.42
N LEU A 31 -19.87 13.78 1.13
CA LEU A 31 -20.39 14.48 -0.04
C LEU A 31 -20.90 15.88 0.37
N PRO A 32 -20.43 16.96 -0.27
CA PRO A 32 -20.92 18.31 0.00
C PRO A 32 -22.43 18.43 -0.20
N LYS A 33 -23.13 19.05 0.75
CA LYS A 33 -24.59 19.28 0.70
C LYS A 33 -25.08 19.84 -0.63
N LYS A 34 -24.43 20.89 -1.15
CA LYS A 34 -24.80 21.51 -2.45
C LYS A 34 -24.64 20.57 -3.63
N MET A 35 -23.57 19.75 -3.62
CA MET A 35 -23.36 18.76 -4.67
C MET A 35 -24.42 17.65 -4.59
N ALA A 36 -24.74 17.19 -3.38
CA ALA A 36 -25.76 16.18 -3.16
C ALA A 36 -27.15 16.67 -3.62
N LEU A 37 -27.51 17.92 -3.31
CA LEU A 37 -28.79 18.50 -3.71
C LEU A 37 -28.97 18.51 -5.24
N GLU A 38 -27.94 18.87 -6.00
CA GLU A 38 -27.98 18.83 -7.47
C GLU A 38 -28.00 17.40 -8.02
N LEU A 39 -27.17 16.49 -7.51
CA LEU A 39 -27.12 15.10 -7.98
C LEU A 39 -28.44 14.36 -7.72
N TYR A 40 -29.07 14.59 -6.56
CA TYR A 40 -30.28 13.88 -6.15
C TYR A 40 -31.58 14.64 -6.48
N LYS A 41 -31.51 15.78 -7.20
CA LYS A 41 -32.64 16.68 -7.46
C LYS A 41 -33.93 15.96 -7.92
N PRO A 42 -33.91 15.06 -8.92
CA PRO A 42 -35.14 14.38 -9.35
C PRO A 42 -35.72 13.42 -8.29
N PHE A 43 -34.86 12.79 -7.50
CA PHE A 43 -35.28 11.88 -6.42
C PHE A 43 -35.93 12.66 -5.28
N LEU A 44 -35.35 13.82 -4.91
CA LEU A 44 -35.93 14.72 -3.93
C LEU A 44 -37.31 15.23 -4.37
N MET A 45 -37.42 15.67 -5.62
CA MET A 45 -38.69 16.15 -6.18
C MET A 45 -39.79 15.08 -6.14
N ARG A 46 -39.45 13.82 -6.46
CA ARG A 46 -40.41 12.70 -6.38
C ARG A 46 -40.86 12.44 -4.95
N GLU A 47 -39.92 12.41 -4.01
CA GLU A 47 -40.22 12.05 -2.63
C GLU A 47 -40.93 13.19 -1.87
N LEU A 48 -40.70 14.46 -2.22
CA LEU A 48 -41.47 15.60 -1.70
C LEU A 48 -42.95 15.57 -2.12
N VAL A 49 -43.23 15.16 -3.37
CA VAL A 49 -44.61 14.98 -3.83
C VAL A 49 -45.27 13.78 -3.15
N LYS A 50 -44.53 12.68 -3.02
CA LYS A 50 -45.02 11.45 -2.38
C LYS A 50 -45.30 11.61 -0.88
N THR A 51 -44.55 12.47 -0.20
CA THR A 51 -44.73 12.78 1.23
C THR A 51 -45.71 13.93 1.46
N GLU A 52 -46.39 14.41 0.40
CA GLU A 52 -47.38 15.50 0.44
C GLU A 52 -46.83 16.86 0.91
N HIS A 53 -45.50 17.01 0.98
CA HIS A 53 -44.87 18.30 1.28
C HIS A 53 -44.99 19.27 0.10
N ALA A 54 -45.09 18.75 -1.13
CA ALA A 54 -45.34 19.51 -2.33
C ALA A 54 -46.56 18.96 -3.09
N ALA A 55 -47.50 19.83 -3.46
CA ALA A 55 -48.68 19.42 -4.21
C ALA A 55 -48.38 18.99 -5.67
N ASN A 56 -47.30 19.51 -6.26
CA ASN A 56 -46.89 19.16 -7.63
C ASN A 56 -45.37 19.28 -7.82
N ILE A 57 -44.88 18.74 -8.94
CA ILE A 57 -43.45 18.73 -9.29
C ILE A 57 -42.87 20.15 -9.43
N LYS A 58 -43.67 21.13 -9.86
CA LYS A 58 -43.20 22.54 -10.01
C LYS A 58 -42.93 23.17 -8.64
N ILE A 59 -43.82 22.95 -7.67
CA ILE A 59 -43.64 23.41 -6.29
C ILE A 59 -42.45 22.67 -5.67
N ALA A 60 -42.36 21.36 -5.84
CA ALA A 60 -41.22 20.58 -5.36
C ALA A 60 -39.88 21.08 -5.92
N LYS A 61 -39.83 21.43 -7.22
CA LYS A 61 -38.64 22.03 -7.83
C LYS A 61 -38.26 23.35 -7.17
N ARG A 62 -39.23 24.21 -6.90
CA ARG A 62 -39.01 25.50 -6.24
C ARG A 62 -38.50 25.33 -4.81
N MET A 63 -39.10 24.42 -4.03
CA MET A 63 -38.65 24.11 -2.67
C MET A 63 -37.20 23.62 -2.62
N VAL A 64 -36.79 22.81 -3.61
CA VAL A 64 -35.40 22.35 -3.73
C VAL A 64 -34.45 23.47 -4.13
N GLU A 65 -34.88 24.40 -4.99
CA GLU A 65 -34.09 25.57 -5.40
C GLU A 65 -33.95 26.63 -4.30
N ASP A 66 -34.98 26.78 -3.46
CA ASP A 66 -35.00 27.69 -2.31
C ASP A 66 -34.29 27.08 -1.07
N GLU A 67 -33.78 25.85 -1.16
CA GLU A 67 -33.07 25.11 -0.09
C GLU A 67 -33.90 24.97 1.22
N ASP A 68 -35.21 24.75 1.11
CA ASP A 68 -36.15 24.64 2.25
C ASP A 68 -35.73 23.57 3.28
N GLU A 69 -36.06 23.79 4.56
CA GLU A 69 -35.72 22.90 5.67
C GLU A 69 -36.23 21.45 5.47
N ALA A 70 -37.44 21.30 4.92
CA ALA A 70 -38.03 20.00 4.59
C ALA A 70 -37.18 19.19 3.59
N VAL A 71 -36.41 19.85 2.71
CA VAL A 71 -35.54 19.18 1.74
C VAL A 71 -34.35 18.54 2.45
N TRP A 72 -33.81 19.19 3.49
CA TRP A 72 -32.67 18.69 4.26
C TRP A 72 -33.02 17.45 5.10
N GLU A 73 -34.24 17.37 5.62
CA GLU A 73 -34.69 16.15 6.30
C GLU A 73 -34.92 14.98 5.34
N LEU A 74 -35.37 15.29 4.11
CA LEU A 74 -35.68 14.29 3.09
C LEU A 74 -34.41 13.75 2.43
N ILE A 75 -33.41 14.61 2.18
CA ILE A 75 -32.18 14.23 1.49
C ILE A 75 -31.40 13.17 2.27
N ASP A 76 -31.36 13.25 3.61
CA ASP A 76 -30.73 12.22 4.44
C ASP A 76 -31.41 10.85 4.27
N LYS A 77 -32.73 10.83 4.09
CA LYS A 77 -33.48 9.58 3.83
C LYS A 77 -33.22 9.03 2.43
N VAL A 78 -33.12 9.90 1.42
CA VAL A 78 -32.89 9.51 0.02
C VAL A 78 -31.46 9.02 -0.21
N ILE A 79 -30.48 9.64 0.45
CA ILE A 79 -29.05 9.31 0.34
C ILE A 79 -28.74 7.99 1.03
N LYS A 80 -29.47 7.66 2.11
CA LYS A 80 -29.28 6.41 2.84
C LYS A 80 -29.49 5.21 1.90
N ASN A 81 -28.53 4.28 1.91
CA ASN A 81 -28.49 3.11 1.03
C ASN A 81 -28.38 3.42 -0.47
N HIS A 82 -28.00 4.63 -0.87
CA HIS A 82 -27.79 4.98 -2.28
C HIS A 82 -26.30 5.25 -2.55
N PRO A 83 -25.53 4.26 -3.04
CA PRO A 83 -24.09 4.41 -3.21
C PRO A 83 -23.76 5.42 -4.31
N VAL A 84 -22.58 6.01 -4.19
CA VAL A 84 -21.96 6.86 -5.23
C VAL A 84 -20.63 6.28 -5.64
N LEU A 85 -20.25 6.43 -6.90
CA LEU A 85 -18.94 6.03 -7.40
C LEU A 85 -18.00 7.23 -7.36
N LEU A 86 -16.85 7.07 -6.71
CA LEU A 86 -15.75 8.01 -6.79
C LEU A 86 -14.72 7.52 -7.82
N ASN A 87 -14.26 8.43 -8.66
CA ASN A 87 -13.23 8.16 -9.67
C ASN A 87 -12.16 9.26 -9.64
N ARG A 88 -10.88 8.85 -9.66
CA ARG A 88 -9.74 9.74 -9.87
C ARG A 88 -9.14 9.53 -11.25
N ALA A 89 -8.94 10.62 -11.97
CA ALA A 89 -8.19 10.62 -13.22
C ALA A 89 -6.70 10.86 -12.92
N PRO A 90 -5.77 10.14 -13.58
CA PRO A 90 -5.99 9.05 -14.53
C PRO A 90 -6.37 7.72 -13.84
N THR A 91 -7.31 6.98 -14.45
CA THR A 91 -7.72 5.64 -14.00
C THR A 91 -6.75 4.60 -14.54
N LEU A 92 -5.83 4.10 -13.70
CA LEU A 92 -4.80 3.14 -14.12
C LEU A 92 -5.26 1.68 -14.00
N HIS A 93 -6.10 1.40 -13.02
CA HIS A 93 -6.59 0.05 -12.72
C HIS A 93 -8.01 0.13 -12.13
N ARG A 94 -8.72 -0.99 -12.05
CA ARG A 94 -10.11 -1.02 -11.54
C ARG A 94 -10.32 -0.37 -10.16
N LEU A 95 -9.33 -0.43 -9.26
CA LEU A 95 -9.44 0.14 -7.90
C LEU A 95 -9.49 1.67 -7.87
N SER A 96 -9.24 2.34 -9.00
CA SER A 96 -9.36 3.80 -9.13
C SER A 96 -10.82 4.24 -9.30
N ILE A 97 -11.77 3.31 -9.33
CA ILE A 97 -13.21 3.56 -9.25
C ILE A 97 -13.78 2.66 -8.14
N GLN A 98 -14.36 3.27 -7.11
CA GLN A 98 -14.97 2.52 -6.00
C GLN A 98 -16.29 3.14 -5.58
N ALA A 99 -17.17 2.30 -5.05
CA ALA A 99 -18.43 2.73 -4.48
C ALA A 99 -18.27 3.07 -3.00
N PHE A 100 -18.97 4.12 -2.58
CA PHE A 100 -19.05 4.59 -1.20
C PHE A 100 -20.48 4.94 -0.83
N GLU A 101 -20.77 4.84 0.47
CA GLU A 101 -21.97 5.41 1.06
C GLU A 101 -21.73 6.90 1.35
N PRO A 102 -22.47 7.80 0.68
CA PRO A 102 -22.36 9.23 0.92
C PRO A 102 -22.88 9.63 2.30
N ILE A 103 -22.11 10.47 2.99
CA ILE A 103 -22.51 11.21 4.19
C ILE A 103 -22.52 12.69 3.84
N LEU A 104 -23.59 13.40 4.18
CA LEU A 104 -23.66 14.83 3.98
C LEU A 104 -22.65 15.57 4.87
N ILE A 105 -21.88 16.45 4.24
CA ILE A 105 -20.93 17.31 4.93
C ILE A 105 -21.12 18.77 4.52
N GLU A 106 -20.77 19.65 5.45
CA GLU A 106 -20.65 21.08 5.17
C GLU A 106 -19.40 21.39 4.31
N GLY A 107 -19.49 22.47 3.56
CA GLY A 107 -18.42 22.93 2.66
C GLY A 107 -18.61 22.49 1.22
N LYS A 108 -17.51 22.52 0.44
CA LYS A 108 -17.52 22.23 -1.01
C LYS A 108 -16.60 21.08 -1.42
N ALA A 109 -15.73 20.60 -0.54
CA ALA A 109 -14.74 19.57 -0.82
C ALA A 109 -15.25 18.19 -0.41
N ILE A 110 -14.90 17.16 -1.19
CA ILE A 110 -15.26 15.77 -0.90
C ILE A 110 -14.32 15.24 0.18
N ARG A 111 -14.85 14.63 1.25
CA ARG A 111 -14.01 13.96 2.25
C ARG A 111 -13.79 12.51 1.86
N LEU A 112 -12.54 12.11 1.73
CA LEU A 112 -12.15 10.75 1.40
C LEU A 112 -11.52 10.04 2.60
N HIS A 113 -11.81 8.75 2.73
CA HIS A 113 -11.19 7.91 3.73
C HIS A 113 -9.70 7.68 3.44
N PRO A 114 -8.77 7.92 4.40
CA PRO A 114 -7.33 7.92 4.09
C PRO A 114 -6.76 6.56 3.67
N LEU A 115 -7.33 5.43 4.13
CA LEU A 115 -6.85 4.09 3.73
C LEU A 115 -7.12 3.76 2.26
N VAL A 116 -7.99 4.51 1.58
CA VAL A 116 -8.33 4.28 0.17
C VAL A 116 -7.48 5.14 -0.76
N CYS A 117 -6.75 6.14 -0.23
CA CYS A 117 -5.89 7.01 -1.01
C CYS A 117 -4.84 6.23 -1.82
N SER A 118 -4.25 5.18 -1.22
CA SER A 118 -3.31 4.29 -1.91
C SER A 118 -3.92 3.63 -3.16
N ALA A 119 -5.19 3.23 -3.08
CA ALA A 119 -5.90 2.63 -4.21
C ALA A 119 -6.21 3.68 -5.28
N PHE A 120 -6.58 4.91 -4.93
CA PHE A 120 -6.77 5.97 -5.92
C PHE A 120 -5.45 6.57 -6.42
N ASN A 121 -4.31 6.21 -5.81
CA ASN A 121 -3.03 6.89 -5.92
C ASN A 121 -3.13 8.40 -5.63
N ALA A 122 -4.06 8.78 -4.74
CA ALA A 122 -4.45 10.16 -4.47
C ALA A 122 -3.73 10.74 -3.26
N ASP A 123 -3.47 12.04 -3.31
CA ASP A 123 -3.01 12.86 -2.20
C ASP A 123 -3.94 14.06 -1.98
N PHE A 124 -3.64 14.88 -0.98
CA PHE A 124 -4.51 15.98 -0.53
C PHE A 124 -3.89 17.36 -0.81
N ASP A 125 -3.12 17.50 -1.89
CA ASP A 125 -2.42 18.73 -2.27
C ASP A 125 -3.16 19.57 -3.35
N GLY A 126 -4.35 19.14 -3.75
CA GLY A 126 -5.16 19.81 -4.79
C GLY A 126 -5.89 18.86 -5.72
N ASP A 127 -5.67 17.55 -5.57
CA ASP A 127 -6.35 16.50 -6.31
C ASP A 127 -7.87 16.64 -6.33
N GLN A 128 -8.47 16.23 -7.45
CA GLN A 128 -9.91 16.27 -7.67
C GLN A 128 -10.44 14.88 -7.99
N MET A 129 -11.63 14.58 -7.48
CA MET A 129 -12.36 13.35 -7.81
C MET A 129 -13.69 13.66 -8.45
N ALA A 130 -14.07 12.83 -9.42
CA ALA A 130 -15.40 12.81 -9.99
C ALA A 130 -16.32 11.90 -9.15
N VAL A 131 -17.56 12.32 -8.97
CA VAL A 131 -18.62 11.55 -8.33
C VAL A 131 -19.64 11.20 -9.40
N HIS A 132 -20.09 9.95 -9.42
CA HIS A 132 -21.16 9.49 -10.29
C HIS A 132 -22.26 8.82 -9.47
N LEU A 133 -23.51 9.21 -9.74
CA LEU A 133 -24.68 8.64 -9.07
C LEU A 133 -25.15 7.37 -9.79
N VAL A 134 -25.45 6.32 -9.03
CA VAL A 134 -25.89 5.03 -9.58
C VAL A 134 -27.42 4.96 -9.61
N LEU A 135 -28.04 4.99 -10.79
CA LEU A 135 -29.48 5.23 -10.90
C LEU A 135 -30.35 3.97 -10.81
N SER A 136 -30.04 2.90 -11.56
CA SER A 136 -30.88 1.71 -11.61
C SER A 136 -30.71 0.84 -10.35
N PRO A 137 -31.77 0.15 -9.88
CA PRO A 137 -31.67 -0.76 -8.74
C PRO A 137 -30.60 -1.85 -8.93
N GLU A 138 -30.49 -2.38 -10.15
CA GLU A 138 -29.51 -3.41 -10.51
C GLU A 138 -28.08 -2.88 -10.35
N SER A 139 -27.80 -1.68 -10.89
CA SER A 139 -26.47 -1.08 -10.75
C SER A 139 -26.17 -0.65 -9.32
N GLN A 140 -27.18 -0.24 -8.54
CA GLN A 140 -26.97 0.06 -7.11
C GLN A 140 -26.60 -1.20 -6.32
N MET A 141 -27.23 -2.34 -6.63
CA MET A 141 -26.86 -3.62 -6.04
C MET A 141 -25.46 -4.05 -6.48
N GLU A 142 -25.12 -3.92 -7.76
CA GLU A 142 -23.79 -4.20 -8.29
C GLU A 142 -22.72 -3.37 -7.59
N ALA A 143 -22.95 -2.06 -7.43
CA ALA A 143 -22.04 -1.15 -6.75
C ALA A 143 -21.79 -1.57 -5.28
N LYS A 144 -22.83 -1.99 -4.56
CA LYS A 144 -22.72 -2.45 -3.17
C LYS A 144 -22.02 -3.81 -3.04
N ILE A 145 -22.32 -4.74 -3.93
CA ILE A 145 -21.83 -6.12 -3.83
C ILE A 145 -20.39 -6.21 -4.34
N LEU A 146 -20.04 -5.51 -5.43
CA LEU A 146 -18.75 -5.66 -6.09
C LEU A 146 -17.82 -4.45 -5.86
N MET A 147 -18.35 -3.23 -5.98
CA MET A 147 -17.51 -2.03 -6.06
C MET A 147 -17.26 -1.34 -4.72
N LEU A 148 -17.95 -1.75 -3.64
CA LEU A 148 -17.79 -1.14 -2.33
C LEU A 148 -16.34 -1.22 -1.87
N SER A 149 -15.81 -0.13 -1.33
CA SER A 149 -14.40 -0.03 -0.91
C SER A 149 -13.98 -1.13 0.07
N THR A 150 -14.90 -1.62 0.91
CA THR A 150 -14.65 -2.69 1.89
C THR A 150 -14.36 -4.04 1.25
N ASN A 151 -14.81 -4.27 0.01
CA ASN A 151 -14.55 -5.52 -0.71
C ASN A 151 -13.19 -5.48 -1.42
N ASN A 152 -12.68 -4.28 -1.65
CA ASN A 152 -11.51 -4.00 -2.48
C ASN A 152 -10.26 -3.72 -1.62
N LEU A 153 -9.95 -4.63 -0.68
CA LEU A 153 -8.84 -4.50 0.26
C LEU A 153 -7.49 -4.99 -0.29
N LEU A 154 -7.52 -5.83 -1.32
CA LEU A 154 -6.34 -6.48 -1.90
C LEU A 154 -6.09 -6.00 -3.33
N SER A 155 -4.83 -5.96 -3.73
CA SER A 155 -4.46 -5.67 -5.11
C SER A 155 -4.81 -6.86 -6.03
N PRO A 156 -5.54 -6.64 -7.14
CA PRO A 156 -5.78 -7.68 -8.15
C PRO A 156 -4.50 -8.26 -8.76
N SER A 157 -3.41 -7.48 -8.79
CA SER A 157 -2.15 -7.89 -9.44
C SER A 157 -1.31 -8.86 -8.60
N SER A 158 -1.31 -8.72 -7.28
CA SER A 158 -0.40 -9.46 -6.38
C SER A 158 -1.10 -10.15 -5.22
N GLY A 159 -2.38 -9.86 -4.99
CA GLY A 159 -3.14 -10.34 -3.85
C GLY A 159 -2.69 -9.79 -2.49
N LYS A 160 -1.72 -8.86 -2.48
CA LYS A 160 -1.25 -8.17 -1.27
C LYS A 160 -2.24 -7.08 -0.85
N PRO A 161 -2.35 -6.74 0.45
CA PRO A 161 -3.26 -5.69 0.88
C PRO A 161 -2.84 -4.32 0.33
N ILE A 162 -3.81 -3.58 -0.22
CA ILE A 162 -3.60 -2.22 -0.72
C ILE A 162 -4.02 -1.17 0.31
N ALA A 163 -5.05 -1.49 1.10
CA ALA A 163 -5.56 -0.65 2.20
C ALA A 163 -4.70 -0.75 3.47
N VAL A 164 -3.38 -0.65 3.30
CA VAL A 164 -2.42 -0.66 4.41
C VAL A 164 -2.33 0.76 4.97
N PRO A 165 -2.43 0.94 6.31
CA PRO A 165 -2.11 2.19 6.96
C PRO A 165 -0.78 2.77 6.48
N SER A 166 -0.73 4.08 6.28
CA SER A 166 0.44 4.78 5.76
C SER A 166 0.87 5.90 6.70
N GLN A 167 2.14 6.31 6.57
CA GLN A 167 2.69 7.50 7.23
C GLN A 167 2.38 7.52 8.74
N ASP A 168 1.70 8.56 9.22
CA ASP A 168 1.44 8.84 10.64
C ASP A 168 0.69 7.70 11.35
N MET A 169 -0.19 6.98 10.63
CA MET A 169 -0.88 5.82 11.21
C MET A 169 0.10 4.72 11.58
N VAL A 170 1.07 4.46 10.71
CA VAL A 170 2.14 3.46 10.94
C VAL A 170 3.06 3.96 12.05
N MET A 171 3.37 5.25 12.07
CA MET A 171 4.21 5.84 13.11
C MET A 171 3.60 5.65 14.50
N GLY A 172 2.32 5.98 14.69
CA GLY A 172 1.64 5.79 15.97
C GLY A 172 1.61 4.32 16.42
N CYS A 173 1.35 3.39 15.50
CA CYS A 173 1.40 1.96 15.79
C CYS A 173 2.82 1.49 16.16
N PHE A 174 3.83 1.94 15.41
CA PHE A 174 5.22 1.58 15.63
C PHE A 174 5.71 2.12 16.98
N TYR A 175 5.46 3.39 17.27
CA TYR A 175 5.81 4.03 18.54
C TYR A 175 5.24 3.25 19.71
N MET A 176 3.93 3.01 19.74
CA MET A 176 3.27 2.28 20.84
C MET A 176 3.77 0.84 21.01
N THR A 177 4.24 0.21 19.94
CA THR A 177 4.65 -1.21 19.96
C THR A 177 6.16 -1.39 20.11
N LYS A 178 6.93 -0.30 20.16
CA LYS A 178 8.37 -0.32 20.42
C LYS A 178 8.63 -0.40 21.94
N SER A 179 9.65 -1.19 22.31
CA SER A 179 10.11 -1.33 23.69
C SER A 179 11.41 -0.55 23.91
N ARG A 180 11.61 -0.05 25.13
CA ARG A 180 12.84 0.63 25.54
C ARG A 180 13.30 0.09 26.89
N LYS A 181 14.62 -0.09 27.04
CA LYS A 181 15.25 -0.52 28.29
C LYS A 181 15.51 0.70 29.17
N GLY A 182 15.43 0.53 30.49
CA GLY A 182 15.68 1.57 31.48
C GLY A 182 14.49 2.50 31.73
N GLU A 183 13.28 2.13 31.28
CA GLU A 183 12.08 2.96 31.43
C GLU A 183 11.41 2.78 32.79
N LYS A 184 10.62 3.79 33.18
CA LYS A 184 9.92 3.78 34.47
C LYS A 184 8.93 2.62 34.55
N GLY A 185 9.12 1.75 35.54
CA GLY A 185 8.25 0.58 35.77
C GLY A 185 8.67 -0.69 35.03
N GLU A 186 9.91 -0.73 34.52
CA GLU A 186 10.50 -1.95 33.98
C GLU A 186 10.57 -3.08 35.03
N GLY A 187 10.25 -4.30 34.61
CA GLY A 187 10.27 -5.51 35.45
C GLY A 187 9.11 -5.66 36.43
N LEU A 188 8.12 -4.76 36.41
CA LEU A 188 6.93 -4.88 37.24
C LEU A 188 6.07 -6.08 36.82
N ASN A 189 5.46 -6.74 37.80
CA ASN A 189 4.56 -7.87 37.60
C ASN A 189 3.11 -7.44 37.85
N PHE A 190 2.24 -7.66 36.87
CA PHE A 190 0.82 -7.36 36.95
C PHE A 190 -0.02 -8.64 36.90
N SER A 191 -0.99 -8.73 37.80
CA SER A 191 -1.87 -9.90 37.93
C SER A 191 -2.95 -9.95 36.85
N THR A 192 -3.31 -8.82 36.27
CA THR A 192 -4.31 -8.72 35.20
C THR A 192 -3.95 -7.65 34.17
N LYS A 193 -4.44 -7.80 32.94
CA LYS A 193 -4.35 -6.79 31.87
C LYS A 193 -4.87 -5.41 32.31
N ASN A 194 -5.98 -5.38 33.06
CA ASN A 194 -6.60 -4.12 33.49
C ASN A 194 -5.71 -3.40 34.50
N GLN A 195 -5.02 -4.13 35.38
CA GLN A 195 -4.09 -3.55 36.34
C GLN A 195 -2.93 -2.83 35.64
N MET A 196 -2.38 -3.42 34.57
CA MET A 196 -1.33 -2.76 33.77
C MET A 196 -1.86 -1.50 33.09
N ILE A 197 -3.06 -1.55 32.51
CA ILE A 197 -3.69 -0.37 31.87
C ILE A 197 -3.95 0.73 32.89
N THR A 198 -4.45 0.40 34.08
CA THR A 198 -4.64 1.39 35.16
C THR A 198 -3.30 1.96 35.63
N ALA A 199 -2.25 1.14 35.72
CA ALA A 199 -0.91 1.62 36.05
C ALA A 199 -0.36 2.58 34.99
N TYR A 200 -0.62 2.31 33.71
CA TYR A 200 -0.27 3.20 32.60
C TYR A 200 -1.04 4.51 32.66
N GLN A 201 -2.37 4.45 32.82
CA GLN A 201 -3.23 5.63 32.93
C GLN A 201 -2.90 6.52 34.15
N THR A 202 -2.40 5.92 35.23
CA THR A 202 -1.97 6.63 36.45
C THR A 202 -0.49 7.07 36.41
N GLY A 203 0.24 6.82 35.31
CA GLY A 203 1.63 7.23 35.14
C GLY A 203 2.65 6.47 36.00
N LYS A 204 2.28 5.27 36.47
CA LYS A 204 3.17 4.39 37.26
C LYS A 204 4.13 3.59 36.40
N ILE A 205 3.74 3.27 35.17
CA ILE A 205 4.56 2.59 34.15
C ILE A 205 4.55 3.40 32.87
N ASP A 206 5.69 3.50 32.19
CA ASP A 206 5.79 4.18 30.91
C ASP A 206 5.40 3.28 29.72
N THR A 207 5.02 3.90 28.60
CA THR A 207 4.48 3.26 27.39
C THR A 207 5.38 2.13 26.85
N HIS A 208 6.69 2.33 26.91
CA HIS A 208 7.69 1.44 26.31
C HIS A 208 8.37 0.50 27.31
N ALA A 209 8.02 0.59 28.59
CA ALA A 209 8.63 -0.21 29.65
C ALA A 209 8.24 -1.69 29.52
N LEU A 210 9.24 -2.58 29.64
CA LEU A 210 9.02 -4.02 29.65
C LEU A 210 8.49 -4.46 31.02
N ALA A 211 7.32 -5.10 31.04
CA ALA A 211 6.71 -5.61 32.26
C ALA A 211 6.01 -6.94 32.02
N ASN A 212 5.87 -7.74 33.07
CA ASN A 212 5.22 -9.04 32.98
C ASN A 212 3.75 -8.92 33.35
N VAL A 213 2.87 -9.41 32.49
CA VAL A 213 1.42 -9.39 32.72
C VAL A 213 0.87 -10.80 32.61
N ARG A 214 -0.01 -11.17 33.54
CA ARG A 214 -0.78 -12.41 33.41
C ARG A 214 -1.93 -12.24 32.40
N ILE A 215 -1.87 -13.00 31.32
CA ILE A 215 -2.88 -13.04 30.26
C ILE A 215 -3.29 -14.50 30.05
N ASP A 216 -4.60 -14.79 30.18
CA ASP A 216 -5.17 -16.13 29.99
C ASP A 216 -4.43 -17.25 30.77
N GLY A 217 -3.95 -16.91 31.97
CA GLY A 217 -3.27 -17.81 32.91
C GLY A 217 -1.75 -17.84 32.80
N GLN A 218 -1.17 -17.38 31.69
CA GLN A 218 0.28 -17.34 31.45
C GLN A 218 0.87 -15.96 31.74
N MET A 219 2.09 -15.93 32.29
CA MET A 219 2.85 -14.68 32.45
C MET A 219 3.56 -14.38 31.12
N ILE A 220 3.24 -13.23 30.52
CA ILE A 220 3.80 -12.79 29.25
C ILE A 220 4.54 -11.48 29.49
N GLU A 221 5.78 -11.40 28.99
CA GLU A 221 6.56 -10.16 28.97
C GLU A 221 6.06 -9.27 27.82
N THR A 222 5.61 -8.06 28.11
CA THR A 222 5.09 -7.13 27.12
C THR A 222 5.25 -5.67 27.56
N THR A 223 4.91 -4.72 26.69
CA THR A 223 4.84 -3.30 27.04
C THR A 223 3.38 -2.86 27.18
N PRO A 224 3.08 -1.81 27.96
CA PRO A 224 1.72 -1.25 28.01
C PRO A 224 1.19 -0.91 26.62
N GLY A 225 2.02 -0.34 25.75
CA GLY A 225 1.59 0.02 24.40
C GLY A 225 1.29 -1.18 23.50
N ARG A 226 2.10 -2.26 23.56
CA ARG A 226 1.81 -3.53 22.87
C ARG A 226 0.52 -4.17 23.40
N LEU A 227 0.30 -4.14 24.72
CA LEU A 227 -0.91 -4.66 25.32
C LEU A 227 -2.14 -3.93 24.79
N ILE A 228 -2.14 -2.60 24.79
CA ILE A 228 -3.28 -1.79 24.31
C ILE A 228 -3.54 -2.08 22.83
N PHE A 229 -2.49 -2.14 22.00
CA PHE A 229 -2.64 -2.48 20.57
C PHE A 229 -3.25 -3.89 20.39
N SER A 230 -2.71 -4.89 21.06
CA SER A 230 -3.14 -6.28 20.92
C SER A 230 -4.54 -6.53 21.50
N LEU A 231 -5.01 -5.73 22.46
CA LEU A 231 -6.38 -5.82 22.97
C LEU A 231 -7.44 -5.44 21.94
N MET A 232 -7.11 -4.56 20.97
CA MET A 232 -8.00 -4.22 19.86
C MET A 232 -8.18 -5.39 18.89
N LEU A 233 -7.19 -6.28 18.80
CA LEU A 233 -7.21 -7.42 17.89
C LEU A 233 -8.04 -8.60 18.46
N PRO A 234 -8.63 -9.44 17.59
CA PRO A 234 -9.24 -10.70 17.99
C PRO A 234 -8.25 -11.61 18.73
N LYS A 235 -8.73 -12.37 19.73
CA LYS A 235 -7.89 -13.19 20.62
C LYS A 235 -6.90 -14.10 19.88
N GLU A 236 -7.32 -14.69 18.76
CA GLU A 236 -6.56 -15.66 17.96
C GLU A 236 -5.39 -15.07 17.17
N VAL A 237 -5.29 -13.75 17.09
CA VAL A 237 -4.29 -13.03 16.28
C VAL A 237 -3.37 -12.16 17.15
N ARG A 238 -3.61 -12.12 18.47
CA ARG A 238 -2.84 -11.28 19.39
C ARG A 238 -1.41 -11.75 19.48
N ASP A 239 -0.49 -10.83 19.25
CA ASP A 239 0.93 -11.02 19.50
C ASP A 239 1.40 -9.90 20.43
N TYR A 240 1.95 -10.27 21.59
CA TYR A 240 2.39 -9.32 22.61
C TYR A 240 3.90 -9.01 22.52
N SER A 241 4.60 -9.66 21.60
CA SER A 241 6.06 -9.57 21.43
C SER A 241 6.48 -8.71 20.23
N LYS A 242 5.63 -8.62 19.20
CA LYS A 242 5.97 -7.97 17.93
C LYS A 242 5.86 -6.44 17.98
N THR A 243 6.77 -5.81 17.24
CA THR A 243 6.69 -4.38 16.89
C THR A 243 6.04 -4.25 15.50
N TYR A 244 5.09 -3.35 15.36
CA TYR A 244 4.28 -3.22 14.15
C TYR A 244 4.75 -2.03 13.30
N GLY A 245 5.60 -2.30 12.32
CA GLY A 245 5.90 -1.38 11.21
C GLY A 245 5.01 -1.64 10.00
N LYS A 246 5.25 -0.94 8.90
CA LYS A 246 4.42 -1.02 7.68
C LYS A 246 4.28 -2.45 7.13
N LYS A 247 5.38 -3.22 7.11
CA LYS A 247 5.39 -4.60 6.63
C LYS A 247 4.57 -5.52 7.53
N GLN A 248 4.82 -5.43 8.84
CA GLN A 248 4.14 -6.25 9.84
C GLN A 248 2.64 -5.95 9.91
N ILE A 249 2.23 -4.70 9.69
CA ILE A 249 0.82 -4.31 9.57
C ILE A 249 0.21 -4.91 8.31
N ALA A 250 0.90 -4.90 7.16
CA ALA A 250 0.41 -5.54 5.95
C ALA A 250 0.21 -7.06 6.15
N ASP A 251 1.15 -7.74 6.81
CA ASP A 251 1.05 -9.17 7.13
C ASP A 251 -0.12 -9.46 8.09
N LEU A 252 -0.32 -8.59 9.08
CA LEU A 252 -1.46 -8.67 10.00
C LEU A 252 -2.80 -8.54 9.25
N ILE A 253 -2.90 -7.58 8.31
CA ILE A 253 -4.11 -7.38 7.50
C ILE A 253 -4.39 -8.61 6.64
N MET A 254 -3.35 -9.20 6.04
CA MET A 254 -3.49 -10.43 5.26
C MET A 254 -4.02 -11.58 6.12
N MET A 255 -3.48 -11.76 7.32
CA MET A 255 -3.93 -12.79 8.26
C MET A 255 -5.38 -12.59 8.67
N LEU A 256 -5.77 -11.34 8.96
CA LEU A 256 -7.15 -10.99 9.31
C LEU A 256 -8.12 -11.24 8.15
N TYR A 257 -7.71 -10.88 6.93
CA TYR A 257 -8.50 -11.09 5.73
C TYR A 257 -8.78 -12.57 5.48
N LYS A 258 -7.75 -13.41 5.54
CA LYS A 258 -7.88 -14.87 5.34
C LYS A 258 -8.79 -15.52 6.39
N LYS A 259 -8.73 -15.08 7.66
CA LYS A 259 -9.51 -15.69 8.76
C LYS A 259 -10.95 -15.18 8.87
N TYR A 260 -11.17 -13.86 8.73
CA TYR A 260 -12.43 -13.22 9.07
C TYR A 260 -13.16 -12.59 7.87
N GLY A 261 -12.53 -12.57 6.70
CA GLY A 261 -13.08 -11.98 5.47
C GLY A 261 -12.98 -10.45 5.42
N SER A 262 -13.55 -9.87 4.38
CA SER A 262 -13.42 -8.44 4.05
C SER A 262 -14.06 -7.51 5.08
N GLN A 263 -15.31 -7.78 5.49
CA GLN A 263 -16.10 -6.88 6.33
C GLN A 263 -15.49 -6.67 7.72
N LYS A 264 -15.18 -7.76 8.44
CA LYS A 264 -14.54 -7.67 9.77
C LYS A 264 -13.13 -7.07 9.69
N THR A 265 -12.40 -7.35 8.62
CA THR A 265 -11.06 -6.76 8.40
C THR A 265 -11.17 -5.25 8.21
N SER A 266 -12.17 -4.77 7.46
CA SER A 266 -12.40 -3.34 7.28
C SER A 266 -12.73 -2.63 8.60
N GLU A 267 -13.55 -3.23 9.47
CA GLU A 267 -13.85 -2.65 10.78
C GLU A 267 -12.63 -2.58 11.68
N LEU A 268 -11.75 -3.59 11.63
CA LEU A 268 -10.49 -3.59 12.37
C LEU A 268 -9.50 -2.56 11.80
N LEU A 269 -9.46 -2.38 10.48
CA LEU A 269 -8.66 -1.36 9.83
C LEU A 269 -9.05 0.05 10.28
N ASP A 270 -10.35 0.33 10.42
CA ASP A 270 -10.83 1.61 10.95
C ASP A 270 -10.34 1.84 12.39
N LYS A 271 -10.33 0.82 13.24
CA LYS A 271 -9.78 0.90 14.61
C LYS A 271 -8.26 1.11 14.62
N ILE A 272 -7.52 0.42 13.75
CA ILE A 272 -6.06 0.60 13.63
C ILE A 272 -5.72 2.02 13.18
N LYS A 273 -6.49 2.56 12.22
CA LYS A 273 -6.37 3.96 11.77
C LYS A 273 -6.59 4.92 12.94
N GLU A 274 -7.69 4.79 13.67
CA GLU A 274 -8.01 5.66 14.82
C GLU A 274 -6.92 5.60 15.90
N PHE A 275 -6.47 4.39 16.23
CA PHE A 275 -5.36 4.18 17.15
C PHE A 275 -4.07 4.86 16.67
N GLY A 276 -3.70 4.64 15.40
CA GLY A 276 -2.51 5.22 14.80
C GLY A 276 -2.50 6.74 14.88
N TYR A 277 -3.60 7.40 14.50
CA TYR A 277 -3.71 8.86 14.60
C TYR A 277 -3.68 9.36 16.04
N HIS A 278 -4.40 8.71 16.96
CA HIS A 278 -4.46 9.13 18.35
C HIS A 278 -3.08 9.09 19.01
N TYR A 279 -2.38 7.97 18.90
CA TYR A 279 -1.08 7.80 19.54
C TYR A 279 0.05 8.49 18.78
N SER A 280 -0.05 8.68 17.46
CA SER A 280 0.89 9.54 16.75
C SER A 280 0.80 11.00 17.22
N THR A 281 -0.39 11.47 17.58
CA THR A 281 -0.58 12.83 18.13
C THR A 281 0.02 12.93 19.54
N ILE A 282 -0.21 11.92 20.39
CA ILE A 282 0.32 11.87 21.76
C ILE A 282 1.86 11.77 21.76
N ALA A 283 2.43 10.98 20.85
CA ALA A 283 3.87 10.83 20.74
C ALA A 283 4.59 12.15 20.42
N GLY A 284 3.89 13.13 19.84
CA GLY A 284 4.45 14.47 19.59
C GLY A 284 5.70 14.45 18.71
N VAL A 285 5.82 13.47 17.81
CA VAL A 285 7.02 13.25 17.00
C VAL A 285 7.23 14.46 16.09
N THR A 286 8.30 15.20 16.33
CA THR A 286 8.74 16.33 15.52
C THR A 286 10.06 16.01 14.84
N VAL A 287 10.43 16.80 13.84
CA VAL A 287 11.71 16.66 13.13
C VAL A 287 12.43 17.98 13.20
N SER A 288 13.62 17.95 13.78
CA SER A 288 14.52 19.08 13.93
C SER A 288 15.83 18.83 13.17
N VAL A 289 16.57 19.90 12.91
CA VAL A 289 17.91 19.81 12.31
C VAL A 289 18.90 19.12 13.26
N SER A 290 18.68 19.19 14.57
CA SER A 290 19.49 18.51 15.60
C SER A 290 19.34 17.00 15.55
N ASP A 291 18.19 16.47 15.13
CA ASP A 291 17.93 15.03 15.09
C ASP A 291 18.78 14.30 14.04
N LEU A 292 19.37 15.04 13.09
CA LEU A 292 20.20 14.50 12.02
C LEU A 292 21.68 14.47 12.40
N GLU A 293 22.08 13.63 13.34
CA GLU A 293 23.48 13.55 13.78
C GLU A 293 24.45 13.15 12.66
N ILE A 294 25.50 13.97 12.47
CA ILE A 294 26.53 13.70 11.47
C ILE A 294 27.60 12.83 12.15
N PRO A 295 27.94 11.65 11.59
CA PRO A 295 28.92 10.77 12.21
C PRO A 295 30.30 11.41 12.25
N GLN A 296 30.96 11.38 13.40
CA GLN A 296 32.32 11.95 13.55
C GLN A 296 33.36 11.22 12.68
N SER A 297 33.12 9.94 12.38
CA SER A 297 33.95 9.12 11.48
C SER A 297 33.98 9.65 10.04
N LYS A 298 32.96 10.42 9.61
CA LYS A 298 32.84 10.95 8.25
C LYS A 298 34.10 11.66 7.77
N LYS A 299 34.67 12.54 8.59
CA LYS A 299 35.89 13.29 8.21
C LYS A 299 37.08 12.36 7.93
N LYS A 300 37.29 11.38 8.80
CA LYS A 300 38.36 10.38 8.65
C LYS A 300 38.17 9.54 7.39
N LEU A 301 36.95 9.06 7.16
CA LEU A 301 36.62 8.25 5.97
C LEU A 301 36.81 9.03 4.66
N LEU A 302 36.47 10.33 4.65
CA LEU A 302 36.68 11.18 3.48
C LEU A 302 38.18 11.42 3.20
N GLU A 303 38.99 11.62 4.25
CA GLU A 303 40.44 11.79 4.11
C GLU A 303 41.14 10.51 3.62
N GLU A 304 40.72 9.35 4.12
CA GLU A 304 41.19 8.04 3.64
C GLU A 304 40.83 7.82 2.17
N ALA A 305 39.59 8.15 1.78
CA ALA A 305 39.14 8.08 0.40
C ALA A 305 39.95 9.00 -0.53
N ASP A 306 40.20 10.24 -0.12
CA ASP A 306 40.99 11.20 -0.90
C ASP A 306 42.44 10.73 -1.08
N LYS A 307 43.04 10.08 -0.08
CA LYS A 307 44.37 9.47 -0.20
C LYS A 307 44.36 8.30 -1.18
N ALA A 308 43.35 7.43 -1.10
CA ALA A 308 43.22 6.29 -2.01
C ALA A 308 43.03 6.75 -3.48
N VAL A 309 42.21 7.77 -3.71
CA VAL A 309 42.01 8.33 -5.07
C VAL A 309 43.27 8.98 -5.60
N LYS A 310 44.04 9.70 -4.76
CA LYS A 310 45.34 10.26 -5.16
C LYS A 310 46.32 9.17 -5.61
N LEU A 311 46.37 8.05 -4.91
CA LEU A 311 47.23 6.92 -5.28
C LEU A 311 46.82 6.32 -6.63
N VAL A 312 45.52 6.19 -6.89
CA VAL A 312 45.00 5.76 -8.20
C VAL A 312 45.35 6.77 -9.30
N ASP A 313 45.29 8.07 -9.02
CA ASP A 313 45.71 9.11 -9.97
C ASP A 313 47.23 9.08 -10.24
N GLU A 314 48.06 8.77 -9.25
CA GLU A 314 49.51 8.59 -9.40
C GLU A 314 49.86 7.35 -10.23
N GLU A 315 49.15 6.23 -10.02
CA GLU A 315 49.26 5.03 -10.86
C GLU A 315 48.90 5.33 -12.32
N TYR A 316 47.86 6.15 -12.54
CA TYR A 316 47.47 6.58 -13.88
C TYR A 316 48.53 7.49 -14.52
N ARG A 317 49.06 8.47 -13.77
CA ARG A 317 50.12 9.38 -14.26
C ARG A 317 51.43 8.66 -14.56
N SER A 318 51.74 7.61 -13.82
CA SER A 318 52.92 6.75 -14.06
C SER A 318 52.72 5.72 -15.17
N GLY A 319 51.54 5.69 -15.81
CA GLY A 319 51.22 4.80 -16.93
C GLY A 319 50.97 3.34 -16.54
N LYS A 320 50.81 3.04 -15.23
CA LYS A 320 50.56 1.67 -14.75
C LYS A 320 49.14 1.19 -15.01
N ILE A 321 48.18 2.10 -15.11
CA ILE A 321 46.76 1.80 -15.33
C ILE A 321 46.19 2.65 -16.46
N ILE A 322 45.14 2.13 -17.12
CA ILE A 322 44.37 2.86 -18.14
C ILE A 322 43.30 3.75 -17.51
N ASN A 323 42.81 4.74 -18.25
CA ASN A 323 41.82 5.71 -17.75
C ASN A 323 40.48 5.05 -17.34
N GLU A 324 40.04 4.01 -18.05
CA GLU A 324 38.83 3.27 -17.67
C GLU A 324 38.98 2.58 -16.32
N GLU A 325 40.16 2.05 -16.02
CA GLU A 325 40.44 1.40 -14.75
C GLU A 325 40.59 2.41 -13.62
N ARG A 326 41.22 3.57 -13.88
CA ARG A 326 41.22 4.73 -12.97
C ARG A 326 39.80 5.12 -12.60
N TYR A 327 38.93 5.28 -13.61
CA TYR A 327 37.53 5.64 -13.41
C TYR A 327 36.78 4.59 -12.59
N ARG A 328 36.88 3.29 -12.94
CA ARG A 328 36.22 2.21 -12.23
C ARG A 328 36.64 2.15 -10.76
N ARG A 329 37.94 2.18 -10.47
CA ARG A 329 38.48 2.16 -9.10
C ARG A 329 38.04 3.39 -8.30
N THR A 330 38.04 4.58 -8.92
CA THR A 330 37.58 5.81 -8.26
C THR A 330 36.12 5.73 -7.85
N VAL A 331 35.25 5.26 -8.77
CA VAL A 331 33.82 5.07 -8.50
C VAL A 331 33.60 4.04 -7.38
N GLU A 332 34.35 2.94 -7.39
CA GLU A 332 34.27 1.89 -6.37
C GLU A 332 34.68 2.40 -4.98
N ILE A 333 35.80 3.13 -4.87
CA ILE A 333 36.25 3.75 -3.62
C ILE A 333 35.16 4.66 -3.04
N TRP A 334 34.60 5.56 -3.84
CA TRP A 334 33.57 6.48 -3.38
C TRP A 334 32.24 5.79 -3.05
N SER A 335 31.87 4.74 -3.77
CA SER A 335 30.69 3.92 -3.46
C SER A 335 30.83 3.26 -2.09
N ASN A 336 31.99 2.63 -1.84
CA ASN A 336 32.29 1.96 -0.57
C ASN A 336 32.29 2.94 0.60
N VAL A 337 32.89 4.12 0.44
CA VAL A 337 32.92 5.18 1.45
C VAL A 337 31.51 5.71 1.73
N THR A 338 30.71 5.94 0.68
CA THR A 338 29.33 6.39 0.82
C THR A 338 28.51 5.39 1.64
N ASN A 339 28.67 4.08 1.41
CA ASN A 339 28.00 3.03 2.16
C ASN A 339 28.47 2.96 3.62
N LYS A 340 29.79 3.05 3.87
CA LYS A 340 30.35 3.10 5.24
C LYS A 340 29.81 4.28 6.03
N VAL A 341 29.83 5.49 5.46
CA VAL A 341 29.28 6.70 6.10
C VAL A 341 27.78 6.54 6.39
N THR A 342 27.04 5.81 5.54
CA THR A 342 25.62 5.54 5.75
C THR A 342 25.38 4.63 6.94
N ASN A 343 26.18 3.56 7.06
CA ASN A 343 26.07 2.62 8.17
C ASN A 343 26.46 3.29 9.49
N ASP A 344 27.59 3.99 9.52
CA ASP A 344 28.04 4.74 10.70
C ASP A 344 27.01 5.79 11.13
N MET A 345 26.32 6.44 10.19
CA MET A 345 25.25 7.39 10.50
C MET A 345 24.07 6.68 11.16
N MET A 346 23.66 5.52 10.65
CA MET A 346 22.51 4.78 11.20
C MET A 346 22.80 4.17 12.57
N ASP A 347 24.02 3.70 12.80
CA ASP A 347 24.42 3.10 14.08
C ASP A 347 24.59 4.14 15.20
N ASN A 348 24.85 5.40 14.84
CA ASN A 348 24.96 6.50 15.81
C ASN A 348 23.60 7.08 16.25
N LEU A 349 22.52 6.85 15.50
CA LEU A 349 21.20 7.39 15.83
C LEU A 349 20.50 6.53 16.90
N ASP A 350 19.94 7.18 17.93
CA ASP A 350 19.08 6.49 18.90
C ASP A 350 17.86 5.86 18.21
N GLU A 351 17.43 4.69 18.69
CA GLU A 351 16.26 3.98 18.14
C GLU A 351 14.96 4.79 18.24
N PHE A 352 14.90 5.72 19.22
CA PHE A 352 13.78 6.63 19.44
C PHE A 352 13.96 7.99 18.77
N ASN A 353 15.02 8.19 18.01
CA ASN A 353 15.16 9.39 17.19
C ASN A 353 14.02 9.43 16.14
N PRO A 354 13.28 10.56 16.01
CA PRO A 354 12.19 10.71 15.05
C PRO A 354 12.56 10.30 13.61
N VAL A 355 13.75 10.70 13.18
CA VAL A 355 14.31 10.41 11.86
C VAL A 355 14.49 8.90 11.71
N TYR A 356 15.14 8.28 12.68
CA TYR A 356 15.36 6.83 12.68
C TYR A 356 14.02 6.06 12.68
N MET A 357 13.10 6.41 13.57
CA MET A 357 11.78 5.79 13.66
C MET A 357 11.00 5.89 12.35
N MET A 358 11.04 7.03 11.65
CA MET A 358 10.37 7.21 10.35
C MET A 358 10.92 6.22 9.30
N ALA A 359 12.24 6.08 9.23
CA ALA A 359 12.89 5.18 8.28
C ALA A 359 12.67 3.70 8.62
N THR A 360 12.82 3.30 9.89
CA THR A 360 12.70 1.89 10.30
C THR A 360 11.27 1.38 10.33
N SER A 361 10.32 2.24 10.71
CA SER A 361 8.89 1.88 10.69
C SER A 361 8.36 1.71 9.26
N GLY A 362 9.04 2.29 8.26
CA GLY A 362 8.57 2.37 6.89
C GLY A 362 7.38 3.33 6.71
N ALA A 363 7.13 4.19 7.70
CA ALA A 363 6.09 5.21 7.65
C ALA A 363 6.39 6.26 6.57
N ARG A 364 7.60 6.82 6.61
CA ARG A 364 8.07 7.84 5.66
C ARG A 364 9.59 7.85 5.61
N GLY A 365 10.15 8.09 4.43
CA GLY A 365 11.59 8.17 4.27
C GLY A 365 12.25 6.83 3.95
N SER A 366 13.34 6.88 3.18
CA SER A 366 14.22 5.73 2.96
C SER A 366 15.60 5.98 3.55
N ILE A 367 16.36 4.91 3.81
CA ILE A 367 17.76 4.98 4.26
C ILE A 367 18.59 5.86 3.32
N ALA A 368 18.32 5.77 2.00
CA ALA A 368 18.98 6.59 0.99
C ALA A 368 18.65 8.09 1.10
N GLN A 369 17.45 8.46 1.54
CA GLN A 369 17.08 9.87 1.78
C GLN A 369 17.76 10.39 3.06
N MET A 370 17.81 9.56 4.12
CA MET A 370 18.53 9.91 5.35
C MET A 370 20.01 10.13 5.10
N ARG A 371 20.62 9.28 4.28
CA ARG A 371 22.00 9.42 3.83
C ARG A 371 22.27 10.80 3.20
N GLN A 372 21.33 11.33 2.41
CA GLN A 372 21.50 12.64 1.77
C GLN A 372 21.35 13.80 2.77
N LEU A 373 20.60 13.61 3.85
CA LEU A 373 20.38 14.62 4.89
C LEU A 373 21.59 14.72 5.85
N GLY A 374 22.04 13.59 6.40
CA GLY A 374 23.07 13.55 7.45
C GLY A 374 24.42 12.96 7.04
N GLY A 375 24.47 12.10 6.02
CA GLY A 375 25.69 11.44 5.56
C GLY A 375 26.45 12.26 4.52
N MET A 376 26.30 11.87 3.25
CA MET A 376 26.81 12.59 2.08
C MET A 376 25.92 12.27 0.87
N ARG A 377 25.85 13.15 -0.12
CA ARG A 377 25.12 12.85 -1.37
C ARG A 377 25.79 11.76 -2.20
N GLY A 378 27.13 11.74 -2.24
CA GLY A 378 27.91 10.78 -3.00
C GLY A 378 27.96 11.08 -4.49
N LEU A 379 28.11 10.02 -5.29
CA LEU A 379 28.26 10.10 -6.74
C LEU A 379 26.94 10.48 -7.43
N MET A 380 27.04 11.28 -8.49
CA MET A 380 25.89 11.70 -9.31
C MET A 380 26.04 11.23 -10.75
N ALA A 381 24.92 10.95 -11.40
CA ALA A 381 24.89 10.62 -12.82
C ALA A 381 24.65 11.88 -13.66
N ASP A 382 25.36 11.98 -14.78
CA ASP A 382 25.10 12.96 -15.82
C ASP A 382 23.85 12.57 -16.63
N THR A 383 23.39 13.48 -17.50
CA THR A 383 22.28 13.29 -18.44
C THR A 383 22.43 12.05 -19.32
N GLN A 384 23.66 11.66 -19.67
CA GLN A 384 23.96 10.43 -20.41
C GLN A 384 23.98 9.16 -19.56
N GLY A 385 23.82 9.26 -18.24
CA GLY A 385 23.88 8.12 -17.31
C GLY A 385 25.28 7.72 -16.88
N ARG A 386 26.33 8.42 -17.33
CA ARG A 386 27.69 8.25 -16.82
C ARG A 386 27.80 8.85 -15.42
N ILE A 387 28.53 8.19 -14.54
CA ILE A 387 28.75 8.68 -13.18
C ILE A 387 29.86 9.73 -13.23
N ILE A 388 29.63 10.87 -12.58
CA ILE A 388 30.64 11.91 -12.42
C ILE A 388 31.64 11.41 -11.36
N ASP A 389 32.92 11.35 -11.71
CA ASP A 389 34.00 10.81 -10.88
C ASP A 389 34.31 11.68 -9.63
N LYS A 390 33.82 12.92 -9.61
CA LYS A 390 33.82 13.80 -8.43
C LYS A 390 32.51 13.66 -7.64
N PRO A 391 32.55 13.11 -6.41
CA PRO A 391 31.36 13.01 -5.56
C PRO A 391 31.04 14.32 -4.86
N ILE A 392 29.80 14.45 -4.42
CA ILE A 392 29.37 15.49 -3.49
C ILE A 392 29.60 14.99 -2.05
N LYS A 393 30.61 15.54 -1.40
CA LYS A 393 31.01 15.18 -0.02
C LYS A 393 30.09 15.77 1.05
N ALA A 394 29.44 16.89 0.73
CA ALA A 394 28.50 17.57 1.61
C ALA A 394 27.15 16.85 1.67
N ASN A 395 26.39 17.18 2.71
CA ASN A 395 24.99 16.76 2.89
C ASN A 395 24.08 18.01 2.95
N PHE A 396 22.77 17.80 3.01
CA PHE A 396 21.83 18.93 3.08
C PHE A 396 21.88 19.69 4.41
N ARG A 397 22.33 19.06 5.50
CA ARG A 397 22.49 19.72 6.81
C ARG A 397 23.67 20.71 6.81
N GLU A 398 24.79 20.35 6.19
CA GLU A 398 25.99 21.18 6.05
C GLU A 398 25.82 22.25 4.96
N GLY A 399 24.93 22.00 3.99
CA GLY A 399 24.73 22.84 2.82
C GLY A 399 25.62 22.43 1.64
N LEU A 400 25.19 22.78 0.43
CA LEU A 400 25.89 22.44 -0.82
C LEU A 400 26.61 23.68 -1.38
N THR A 401 27.79 23.48 -1.95
CA THR A 401 28.44 24.54 -2.74
C THR A 401 27.70 24.76 -4.07
N VAL A 402 27.97 25.89 -4.74
CA VAL A 402 27.36 26.20 -6.05
C VAL A 402 27.66 25.09 -7.07
N LEU A 403 28.88 24.56 -7.05
CA LEU A 403 29.30 23.50 -7.96
C LEU A 403 28.60 22.17 -7.64
N ASP A 404 28.47 21.81 -6.36
CA ASP A 404 27.73 20.62 -5.93
C ASP A 404 26.25 20.69 -6.32
N TYR A 405 25.64 21.86 -6.12
CA TYR A 405 24.25 22.10 -6.49
C TYR A 405 24.05 22.01 -8.01
N PHE A 406 24.96 22.61 -8.78
CA PHE A 406 24.93 22.54 -10.24
C PHE A 406 25.07 21.10 -10.76
N MET A 407 26.00 20.31 -10.20
CA MET A 407 26.15 18.89 -10.57
C MET A 407 24.88 18.10 -10.25
N SER A 408 24.26 18.34 -9.09
CA SER A 408 23.00 17.69 -8.73
C SER A 408 21.83 18.03 -9.66
N SER A 409 21.85 19.17 -10.36
CA SER A 409 20.73 19.61 -11.17
C SER A 409 20.50 18.76 -12.42
N HIS A 410 21.56 18.13 -12.94
CA HIS A 410 21.51 17.30 -14.15
C HIS A 410 20.61 16.08 -13.93
N GLY A 411 20.87 15.31 -12.87
CA GLY A 411 20.09 14.14 -12.51
C GLY A 411 18.64 14.48 -12.13
N ALA A 412 18.44 15.56 -11.39
CA ALA A 412 17.10 16.02 -10.99
C ALA A 412 16.23 16.40 -12.20
N ARG A 413 16.79 17.20 -13.13
CA ARG A 413 16.07 17.63 -14.34
C ARG A 413 15.75 16.45 -15.25
N LYS A 414 16.71 15.54 -15.46
CA LYS A 414 16.48 14.32 -16.24
C LYS A 414 15.36 13.49 -15.63
N GLY A 415 15.38 13.27 -14.31
CA GLY A 415 14.33 12.54 -13.60
C GLY A 415 12.94 13.13 -13.84
N SER A 416 12.77 14.44 -13.63
CA SER A 416 11.47 15.10 -13.86
C SER A 416 11.02 15.06 -15.32
N ALA A 417 11.94 15.22 -16.28
CA ALA A 417 11.63 15.13 -17.70
C ALA A 417 11.22 13.70 -18.11
N ASP A 418 11.96 12.70 -17.63
CA ASP A 418 11.68 11.28 -17.90
C ASP A 418 10.31 10.87 -17.32
N THR A 419 9.96 11.33 -16.11
CA THR A 419 8.64 11.06 -15.51
C THR A 419 7.51 11.63 -16.39
N ALA A 420 7.67 12.86 -16.89
CA ALA A 420 6.68 13.49 -17.76
C ALA A 420 6.53 12.74 -19.10
N LEU A 421 7.64 12.34 -19.73
CA LEU A 421 7.63 11.61 -21.01
C LEU A 421 7.05 10.20 -20.87
N ARG A 422 7.50 9.43 -19.87
CA ARG A 422 7.10 8.02 -19.67
C ARG A 422 5.63 7.85 -19.33
N THR A 423 4.99 8.87 -18.78
CA THR A 423 3.56 8.83 -18.44
C THR A 423 2.69 8.53 -19.67
N ALA A 424 3.05 9.03 -20.85
CA ALA A 424 2.35 8.76 -22.10
C ALA A 424 2.54 7.31 -22.58
N ASP A 425 3.77 6.78 -22.48
CA ASP A 425 4.13 5.45 -22.95
C ASP A 425 3.47 4.34 -22.11
N SER A 426 3.42 4.51 -20.78
CA SER A 426 2.75 3.55 -19.89
C SER A 426 1.27 3.39 -20.22
N GLY A 427 0.54 4.50 -20.41
CA GLY A 427 -0.87 4.44 -20.79
C GLY A 427 -1.10 3.84 -22.17
N TYR A 428 -0.18 4.06 -23.11
CA TYR A 428 -0.23 3.45 -24.43
C TYR A 428 -0.06 1.93 -24.40
N LEU A 429 0.89 1.43 -23.62
CA LEU A 429 1.14 0.00 -23.45
C LEU A 429 -0.07 -0.70 -22.83
N THR A 430 -0.60 -0.17 -21.72
CA THR A 430 -1.81 -0.70 -21.08
C THR A 430 -2.98 -0.77 -22.06
N ARG A 431 -3.17 0.27 -22.89
CA ARG A 431 -4.20 0.25 -23.92
C ARG A 431 -4.00 -0.87 -24.93
N ARG A 432 -2.78 -1.04 -25.46
CA ARG A 432 -2.48 -2.13 -26.41
C ARG A 432 -2.72 -3.50 -25.77
N LEU A 433 -2.36 -3.68 -24.50
CA LEU A 433 -2.60 -4.93 -23.77
C LEU A 433 -4.11 -5.20 -23.67
N VAL A 434 -4.92 -4.21 -23.27
CA VAL A 434 -6.38 -4.35 -23.19
C VAL A 434 -6.98 -4.64 -24.57
N ASP A 435 -6.53 -3.96 -25.62
CA ASP A 435 -7.02 -4.19 -26.99
C ASP A 435 -6.80 -5.65 -27.42
N ILE A 436 -5.71 -6.31 -26.98
CA ILE A 436 -5.40 -7.71 -27.30
C ILE A 436 -6.14 -8.69 -26.38
N SER A 437 -6.27 -8.37 -25.09
CA SER A 437 -6.73 -9.34 -24.08
C SER A 437 -8.20 -9.21 -23.68
N HIS A 438 -8.93 -8.17 -24.10
CA HIS A 438 -10.30 -7.92 -23.62
C HIS A 438 -11.30 -9.06 -23.88
N GLU A 439 -11.06 -9.91 -24.88
CA GLU A 439 -11.92 -11.07 -25.17
C GLU A 439 -11.65 -12.28 -24.25
N VAL A 440 -10.60 -12.25 -23.43
CA VAL A 440 -10.21 -13.35 -22.56
C VAL A 440 -11.04 -13.33 -21.27
N ILE A 441 -12.09 -14.15 -21.26
CA ILE A 441 -13.06 -14.30 -20.15
C ILE A 441 -13.05 -15.75 -19.64
N VAL A 442 -13.40 -15.94 -18.36
CA VAL A 442 -13.58 -17.29 -17.78
C VAL A 442 -14.93 -17.89 -18.21
N ASN A 443 -14.88 -18.83 -19.16
CA ASN A 443 -16.10 -19.37 -19.81
C ASN A 443 -16.57 -20.73 -19.29
N LYS A 444 -15.65 -21.59 -18.83
CA LYS A 444 -15.96 -22.95 -18.36
C LYS A 444 -15.21 -23.27 -17.07
N GLU A 445 -15.71 -24.26 -16.32
CA GLU A 445 -15.06 -24.71 -15.08
C GLU A 445 -13.74 -25.44 -15.36
N ASP A 446 -13.74 -26.39 -16.30
CA ASP A 446 -12.58 -27.19 -16.65
C ASP A 446 -12.48 -27.39 -18.17
N CYS A 447 -11.26 -27.36 -18.70
CA CYS A 447 -10.95 -27.72 -20.09
C CYS A 447 -10.57 -29.21 -20.25
N LEU A 448 -10.58 -29.98 -19.17
CA LEU A 448 -10.27 -31.42 -19.11
C LEU A 448 -8.87 -31.78 -19.65
N ALA A 449 -7.96 -30.82 -19.67
CA ALA A 449 -6.57 -31.03 -20.08
C ALA A 449 -5.79 -31.76 -18.97
N PHE A 450 -5.54 -33.05 -19.16
CA PHE A 450 -4.73 -33.88 -18.27
C PHE A 450 -3.24 -33.86 -18.69
N GLU A 451 -2.32 -33.79 -17.72
CA GLU A 451 -0.86 -33.74 -17.92
C GLU A 451 -0.34 -32.62 -18.84
N VAL A 452 -1.15 -31.57 -19.07
CA VAL A 452 -0.74 -30.38 -19.83
C VAL A 452 -0.62 -29.19 -18.89
N GLY A 453 0.61 -28.78 -18.61
CA GLY A 453 0.92 -27.69 -17.70
C GLY A 453 2.31 -27.12 -17.94
N ILE A 454 2.74 -26.24 -17.03
CA ILE A 454 4.10 -25.70 -16.99
C ILE A 454 4.80 -26.25 -15.73
N ASN A 455 6.06 -26.62 -15.86
CA ASN A 455 6.90 -26.93 -14.70
C ASN A 455 7.38 -25.61 -14.10
N VAL A 456 7.10 -25.40 -12.81
CA VAL A 456 7.52 -24.21 -12.07
C VAL A 456 8.51 -24.63 -11.00
N SER A 457 9.64 -23.93 -10.98
CA SER A 457 10.72 -24.07 -10.02
C SER A 457 11.04 -22.70 -9.39
N HIS A 458 11.97 -22.68 -8.42
CA HIS A 458 12.53 -21.43 -7.90
C HIS A 458 13.09 -20.56 -9.02
N LEU A 459 12.81 -19.26 -8.99
CA LEU A 459 13.44 -18.32 -9.92
C LEU A 459 14.79 -17.91 -9.34
N VAL A 460 15.88 -18.40 -9.93
CA VAL A 460 17.24 -18.09 -9.53
C VAL A 460 17.89 -17.20 -10.59
N GLU A 461 18.37 -16.03 -10.19
CA GLU A 461 19.15 -15.13 -11.04
C GLU A 461 20.43 -14.78 -10.30
N ASN A 462 21.59 -14.90 -10.97
CA ASN A 462 22.91 -14.61 -10.38
C ASN A 462 23.22 -15.34 -9.05
N GLY A 463 22.63 -16.54 -8.84
CA GLY A 463 22.85 -17.33 -7.63
C GLY A 463 21.98 -16.94 -6.43
N GLU A 464 21.16 -15.90 -6.54
CA GLU A 464 20.17 -15.52 -5.54
C GLU A 464 18.77 -16.01 -5.95
N VAL A 465 18.03 -16.56 -4.99
CA VAL A 465 16.62 -16.94 -5.19
C VAL A 465 15.79 -15.67 -5.13
N ILE A 466 15.35 -15.17 -6.29
CA ILE A 466 14.50 -13.97 -6.39
C ILE A 466 13.09 -14.30 -5.91
N GLU A 467 12.51 -15.40 -6.41
CA GLU A 467 11.17 -15.85 -6.05
C GLU A 467 11.20 -17.30 -5.60
N LYS A 468 10.60 -17.54 -4.43
CA LYS A 468 10.44 -18.90 -3.91
C LYS A 468 9.37 -19.64 -4.70
N LEU A 469 9.54 -20.96 -4.81
CA LEU A 469 8.55 -21.84 -5.43
C LEU A 469 7.16 -21.63 -4.83
N SER A 470 7.05 -21.53 -3.50
CA SER A 470 5.80 -21.37 -2.78
C SER A 470 5.00 -20.13 -3.17
N GLU A 471 5.69 -19.00 -3.43
CA GLU A 471 5.04 -17.77 -3.88
C GLU A 471 4.52 -17.90 -5.33
N ARG A 472 5.22 -18.63 -6.20
CA ARG A 472 4.87 -18.76 -7.63
C ARG A 472 3.74 -19.75 -7.89
N ILE A 473 3.63 -20.80 -7.07
CA ILE A 473 2.62 -21.85 -7.23
C ILE A 473 1.34 -21.59 -6.45
N TYR A 474 1.35 -20.65 -5.49
CA TYR A 474 0.20 -20.34 -4.66
C TYR A 474 -1.04 -20.05 -5.50
N GLY A 475 -2.15 -20.71 -5.17
CA GLY A 475 -3.44 -20.46 -5.82
C GLY A 475 -3.58 -21.03 -7.24
N ARG A 476 -2.59 -21.79 -7.72
CA ARG A 476 -2.69 -22.56 -8.97
C ARG A 476 -3.21 -23.96 -8.70
N HIS A 477 -3.68 -24.64 -9.75
CA HIS A 477 -4.08 -26.05 -9.68
C HIS A 477 -2.97 -26.96 -10.21
N LEU A 478 -2.84 -28.15 -9.63
CA LEU A 478 -1.91 -29.17 -10.09
C LEU A 478 -2.33 -29.75 -11.44
N ALA A 479 -1.36 -29.87 -12.37
CA ALA A 479 -1.56 -30.49 -13.68
C ALA A 479 -1.26 -32.00 -13.69
N LYS A 480 -0.54 -32.49 -12.67
CA LYS A 480 -0.21 -33.90 -12.47
C LYS A 480 -0.31 -34.25 -10.98
N ASP A 481 -0.59 -35.52 -10.69
CA ASP A 481 -0.53 -36.05 -9.32
C ASP A 481 0.87 -35.84 -8.73
N LEU A 482 0.91 -35.36 -7.50
CA LEU A 482 2.13 -35.10 -6.76
C LEU A 482 2.45 -36.35 -5.92
N VAL A 483 3.32 -37.20 -6.45
CA VAL A 483 3.72 -38.48 -5.85
C VAL A 483 5.17 -38.39 -5.37
N ILE A 484 5.42 -38.70 -4.10
CA ILE A 484 6.77 -38.85 -3.53
C ILE A 484 6.85 -40.21 -2.84
N ALA A 485 7.90 -40.98 -3.15
CA ALA A 485 8.16 -42.29 -2.54
C ALA A 485 6.90 -43.20 -2.53
N ASP A 486 6.22 -43.28 -3.67
CA ASP A 486 4.98 -44.04 -3.91
C ASP A 486 3.76 -43.62 -3.06
N LYS A 487 3.79 -42.45 -2.41
CA LYS A 487 2.63 -41.84 -1.73
C LYS A 487 2.17 -40.59 -2.46
N THR A 488 0.90 -40.57 -2.86
CA THR A 488 0.24 -39.40 -3.44
C THR A 488 -0.07 -38.38 -2.36
N ILE A 489 0.59 -37.21 -2.41
CA ILE A 489 0.39 -36.11 -1.45
C ILE A 489 -0.81 -35.25 -1.85
N ALA A 490 -0.96 -35.03 -3.16
CA ALA A 490 -2.02 -34.24 -3.75
C ALA A 490 -2.35 -34.79 -5.14
N LYS A 491 -3.62 -34.70 -5.53
CA LYS A 491 -4.12 -35.22 -6.80
C LYS A 491 -4.19 -34.11 -7.85
N TYR A 492 -4.29 -34.53 -9.10
CA TYR A 492 -4.63 -33.69 -10.23
C TYR A 492 -5.88 -32.86 -9.93
N ASN A 493 -5.84 -31.57 -10.28
CA ASN A 493 -6.84 -30.54 -9.97
C ASN A 493 -6.96 -30.11 -8.51
N ASP A 494 -6.12 -30.59 -7.59
CA ASP A 494 -6.10 -29.98 -6.27
C ASP A 494 -5.55 -28.56 -6.35
N LEU A 495 -6.22 -27.65 -5.63
CA LEU A 495 -5.81 -26.27 -5.49
C LEU A 495 -4.64 -26.18 -4.51
N ILE A 496 -3.62 -25.41 -4.87
CA ILE A 496 -2.45 -25.20 -4.03
C ILE A 496 -2.75 -24.11 -3.00
N ASP A 497 -3.33 -24.54 -1.88
CA ASP A 497 -3.61 -23.71 -0.70
C ASP A 497 -2.42 -23.67 0.28
N ASP A 498 -2.49 -22.80 1.30
CA ASP A 498 -1.44 -22.64 2.33
C ASP A 498 -1.06 -23.98 3.01
N ALA A 499 -2.02 -24.87 3.22
CA ALA A 499 -1.78 -26.19 3.83
C ALA A 499 -1.01 -27.15 2.92
N LEU A 500 -1.23 -27.06 1.60
CA LEU A 500 -0.54 -27.87 0.61
C LEU A 500 0.85 -27.29 0.34
N LEU A 501 1.00 -25.97 0.34
CA LEU A 501 2.29 -25.29 0.31
C LEU A 501 3.21 -25.71 1.46
N ALA A 502 2.71 -25.72 2.70
CA ALA A 502 3.49 -26.14 3.86
C ALA A 502 4.03 -27.57 3.69
N LYS A 503 3.21 -28.50 3.16
CA LYS A 503 3.66 -29.87 2.85
C LYS A 503 4.70 -29.92 1.73
N ILE A 504 4.55 -29.11 0.68
CA ILE A 504 5.53 -29.01 -0.42
C ILE A 504 6.88 -28.52 0.11
N GLU A 505 6.88 -27.52 0.99
CA GLU A 505 8.09 -26.98 1.62
C GLU A 505 8.74 -27.98 2.59
N GLU A 506 7.96 -28.64 3.45
CA GLU A 506 8.45 -29.68 4.36
C GLU A 506 9.12 -30.85 3.63
N LEU A 507 8.59 -31.21 2.45
CA LEU A 507 9.09 -32.31 1.64
C LEU A 507 10.24 -31.89 0.70
N GLY A 508 10.62 -30.61 0.67
CA GLY A 508 11.76 -30.11 -0.10
C GLY A 508 11.59 -30.25 -1.62
N ILE A 509 10.36 -30.13 -2.13
CA ILE A 509 10.08 -30.31 -3.56
C ILE A 509 10.62 -29.13 -4.35
N SER A 510 11.47 -29.40 -5.35
CA SER A 510 12.10 -28.37 -6.17
C SER A 510 11.25 -27.90 -7.36
N GLU A 511 10.42 -28.79 -7.91
CA GLU A 511 9.62 -28.52 -9.11
C GLU A 511 8.20 -29.09 -8.99
N VAL A 512 7.22 -28.32 -9.44
CA VAL A 512 5.81 -28.73 -9.49
C VAL A 512 5.20 -28.39 -10.84
N MET A 513 4.47 -29.33 -11.43
CA MET A 513 3.75 -29.11 -12.67
C MET A 513 2.36 -28.53 -12.38
N VAL A 514 2.13 -27.29 -12.81
CA VAL A 514 0.88 -26.54 -12.56
C VAL A 514 0.13 -26.24 -13.86
N ARG A 515 -1.18 -26.12 -13.77
CA ARG A 515 -2.02 -25.68 -14.89
C ARG A 515 -1.75 -24.19 -15.17
N SER A 516 -1.82 -23.83 -16.46
CA SER A 516 -1.58 -22.47 -16.93
C SER A 516 -2.65 -22.04 -17.92
N PRO A 517 -3.01 -20.74 -17.99
CA PRO A 517 -3.86 -20.22 -19.05
C PRO A 517 -3.28 -20.46 -20.45
N LEU A 518 -1.95 -20.51 -20.59
CA LEU A 518 -1.25 -20.75 -21.86
C LEU A 518 -1.49 -22.16 -22.41
N THR A 519 -1.72 -23.14 -21.54
CA THR A 519 -1.94 -24.54 -21.92
C THR A 519 -3.42 -24.92 -21.90
N CYS A 520 -4.32 -23.94 -21.81
CA CYS A 520 -5.75 -24.17 -21.78
C CYS A 520 -6.27 -24.64 -23.15
N LYS A 521 -6.96 -25.79 -23.19
CA LYS A 521 -7.54 -26.36 -24.42
C LYS A 521 -8.87 -25.71 -24.86
N LEU A 522 -9.27 -24.59 -24.28
CA LEU A 522 -10.50 -23.90 -24.70
C LEU A 522 -10.22 -23.06 -25.95
N GLU A 523 -11.11 -23.12 -26.94
CA GLU A 523 -11.02 -22.31 -28.15
C GLU A 523 -11.19 -20.81 -27.89
N LYS A 524 -12.07 -20.45 -26.93
CA LYS A 524 -12.35 -19.06 -26.54
C LYS A 524 -12.35 -18.90 -25.03
N GLY A 525 -11.48 -18.01 -24.53
CA GLY A 525 -11.34 -17.71 -23.11
C GLY A 525 -10.55 -18.76 -22.34
N VAL A 526 -10.66 -18.73 -21.02
CA VAL A 526 -9.86 -19.57 -20.11
C VAL A 526 -10.77 -20.36 -19.16
N CYS A 527 -10.28 -21.52 -18.70
CA CYS A 527 -10.99 -22.36 -17.75
C CYS A 527 -10.68 -21.93 -16.31
N ARG A 528 -11.64 -22.05 -15.38
CA ARG A 528 -11.46 -21.69 -13.97
C ARG A 528 -10.25 -22.39 -13.34
N LYS A 529 -10.09 -23.69 -13.60
CA LYS A 529 -8.94 -24.47 -13.08
C LYS A 529 -7.59 -24.08 -13.69
N CYS A 530 -7.59 -23.64 -14.94
CA CYS A 530 -6.40 -23.22 -15.67
C CYS A 530 -5.88 -21.87 -15.19
N TYR A 531 -6.81 -21.00 -14.76
CA TYR A 531 -6.49 -19.70 -14.18
C TYR A 531 -6.06 -19.83 -12.71
N GLY A 532 -6.87 -20.51 -11.88
CA GLY A 532 -6.60 -20.64 -10.44
C GLY A 532 -7.51 -19.77 -9.58
N ILE A 533 -6.91 -19.13 -8.57
CA ILE A 533 -7.60 -18.18 -7.69
C ILE A 533 -7.64 -16.77 -8.26
N ASP A 534 -8.68 -16.05 -7.86
CA ASP A 534 -8.70 -14.60 -7.93
C ASP A 534 -7.86 -14.03 -6.78
N LEU A 535 -6.76 -13.38 -7.12
CA LEU A 535 -5.84 -12.78 -6.15
C LEU A 535 -6.51 -11.68 -5.32
N SER A 536 -7.59 -11.07 -5.81
CA SER A 536 -8.27 -9.98 -5.10
C SER A 536 -9.12 -10.45 -3.92
N ASN A 537 -9.47 -11.73 -3.87
CA ASN A 537 -10.30 -12.30 -2.79
C ASN A 537 -9.81 -13.65 -2.25
N HIS A 538 -8.72 -14.20 -2.79
CA HIS A 538 -8.15 -15.52 -2.46
C HIS A 538 -9.16 -16.68 -2.57
N LYS A 539 -10.18 -16.53 -3.44
CA LYS A 539 -11.14 -17.58 -3.77
C LYS A 539 -10.93 -18.02 -5.22
N PRO A 540 -11.33 -19.24 -5.59
CA PRO A 540 -11.24 -19.67 -6.99
C PRO A 540 -12.05 -18.72 -7.89
N ILE A 541 -11.49 -18.38 -9.05
CA ILE A 541 -12.07 -17.37 -9.96
C ILE A 541 -13.52 -17.72 -10.36
N LEU A 542 -14.38 -16.71 -10.46
CA LEU A 542 -15.78 -16.90 -10.85
C LEU A 542 -15.93 -16.99 -12.38
N LYS A 543 -16.99 -17.68 -12.82
CA LYS A 543 -17.36 -17.72 -14.24
C LYS A 543 -17.87 -16.34 -14.67
N GLY A 544 -17.40 -15.87 -15.82
CA GLY A 544 -17.75 -14.56 -16.37
C GLY A 544 -16.77 -13.44 -16.04
N GLU A 545 -15.74 -13.69 -15.19
CA GLU A 545 -14.75 -12.67 -14.89
C GLU A 545 -13.87 -12.35 -16.11
N ALA A 546 -13.70 -11.06 -16.40
CA ALA A 546 -12.90 -10.55 -17.51
C ALA A 546 -11.39 -10.51 -17.16
N VAL A 547 -10.80 -11.69 -16.98
CA VAL A 547 -9.40 -11.86 -16.57
C VAL A 547 -8.39 -11.20 -17.51
N GLY A 548 -8.71 -11.09 -18.80
CA GLY A 548 -7.84 -10.42 -19.76
C GLY A 548 -7.68 -8.91 -19.50
N VAL A 549 -8.77 -8.23 -19.14
CA VAL A 549 -8.73 -6.80 -18.80
C VAL A 549 -7.97 -6.58 -17.49
N ILE A 550 -8.21 -7.44 -16.49
CA ILE A 550 -7.50 -7.39 -15.21
C ILE A 550 -6.00 -7.59 -15.41
N ALA A 551 -5.61 -8.60 -16.20
CA ALA A 551 -4.21 -8.89 -16.49
C ALA A 551 -3.51 -7.78 -17.30
N ALA A 552 -4.24 -7.06 -18.15
CA ALA A 552 -3.67 -5.94 -18.91
C ALA A 552 -3.49 -4.66 -18.07
N GLN A 553 -4.29 -4.47 -17.02
CA GLN A 553 -4.20 -3.34 -16.10
C GLN A 553 -3.24 -3.59 -14.92
N SER A 554 -3.03 -4.85 -14.57
CA SER A 554 -2.16 -5.31 -13.49
C SER A 554 -0.70 -5.29 -13.92
#